data_AF-A0A967W3S5-F1
#
_entry.id   AF-A0A967W3S5-F1
#
_cell.length_a   1.000
_cell.length_b   1.000
_cell.length_c   1.000
_cell.angle_alpha   90.00
_cell.angle_beta   90.00
_cell.angle_gamma   90.00
#
_symmetry.space_group_name_H-M   'P 1'
#
loop_
_entity.id
_entity.type
_entity.pdbx_description
1 polymer ?
#
loop_
_entity_poly.entity_id
_entity_poly.type
_entity_poly.pdbx_seq_one_letter_code
_entity_poly.pdbx_strand_id
1 'polypeptide(L)'
;AMKNYGAEVIVVDGTYRDAELLAQKTALKNRCLFISPYNDEKIIRGQGTIALEVFDQLQNIYQIENLAGSVWYIPVSGGGLLAGIASAVRM
;
A
#
# COMPACT_ATOMS: atom_id res chain seq x y z
N ALA A 1 3.64 17.80 7.42
CA ALA A 1 4.13 16.96 6.31
C ALA A 1 3.30 17.15 5.04
N MET A 2 2.05 16.67 4.96
CA MET A 2 1.23 16.70 3.72
C MET A 2 1.11 18.11 3.08
N LYS A 3 0.86 19.16 3.89
CA LYS A 3 0.81 20.54 3.40
C LYS A 3 2.11 21.01 2.72
N ASN A 4 3.27 20.49 3.14
CA ASN A 4 4.57 20.84 2.55
C ASN A 4 4.76 20.24 1.16
N TYR A 5 4.01 19.17 0.82
CA TYR A 5 3.96 18.60 -0.52
C TYR A 5 2.88 19.27 -1.40
N GLY A 6 2.27 20.37 -0.95
CA GLY A 6 1.26 21.12 -1.70
C GLY A 6 -0.16 20.56 -1.60
N ALA A 7 -0.40 19.54 -0.77
CA ALA A 7 -1.75 19.00 -0.58
C ALA A 7 -2.61 19.94 0.29
N GLU A 8 -3.85 20.16 -0.14
CA GLU A 8 -4.89 20.71 0.73
C GLU A 8 -5.28 19.63 1.76
N VAL A 9 -5.25 19.99 3.05
CA VAL A 9 -5.57 19.06 4.14
C VAL A 9 -6.86 19.50 4.82
N ILE A 10 -7.90 18.70 4.65
CA ILE A 10 -9.20 18.87 5.28
C ILE A 10 -9.24 17.95 6.51
N VAL A 11 -9.42 18.53 7.70
CA VAL A 11 -9.61 17.77 8.94
C VAL A 11 -11.09 17.48 9.10
N VAL A 12 -11.42 16.22 9.38
CA VAL A 12 -12.79 15.74 9.57
C VAL A 12 -12.92 15.26 11.01
N ASP A 13 -13.89 15.82 11.72
CA ASP A 13 -14.22 15.34 13.07
C ASP A 13 -14.86 13.94 12.99
N GLY A 14 -14.55 13.10 13.98
CA GLY A 14 -15.07 11.74 14.06
C GLY A 14 -13.99 10.69 13.79
N THR A 15 -14.35 9.66 13.03
CA THR A 15 -13.51 8.48 12.80
C THR A 15 -12.83 8.51 11.43
N TYR A 16 -11.88 7.60 11.21
CA TYR A 16 -11.31 7.37 9.88
C TYR A 16 -12.38 7.11 8.81
N ARG A 17 -13.42 6.35 9.16
CA ARG A 17 -14.52 6.03 8.22
C ARG A 17 -15.25 7.29 7.77
N ASP A 18 -15.43 8.26 8.66
CA ASP A 18 -16.08 9.53 8.33
C ASP A 18 -15.22 10.34 7.35
N ALA A 19 -13.91 10.39 7.59
CA ALA A 19 -12.95 11.01 6.67
C ALA A 19 -12.92 10.32 5.30
N GLU A 20 -12.92 8.99 5.26
CA GLU A 20 -12.93 8.21 4.02
C GLU A 20 -14.22 8.42 3.21
N LEU A 21 -15.38 8.40 3.87
CA LEU A 21 -16.67 8.66 3.23
C LEU A 21 -16.75 10.08 2.66
N LEU A 22 -16.23 11.09 3.39
CA LEU A 22 -16.16 12.45 2.88
C LEU A 22 -15.23 12.54 1.67
N ALA A 23 -14.07 11.89 1.71
CA ALA A 23 -13.10 11.87 0.61
C ALA A 23 -13.71 11.26 -0.67
N GLN A 24 -14.41 10.13 -0.56
CA GLN A 24 -15.11 9.50 -1.68
C GLN A 24 -16.19 10.42 -2.27
N LYS A 25 -17.03 11.04 -1.42
CA LYS A 25 -18.07 12.00 -1.86
C LYS A 25 -17.47 13.22 -2.55
N THR A 26 -16.37 13.73 -2.01
CA THR A 26 -15.68 14.92 -2.53
C THR A 26 -15.04 14.62 -3.88
N ALA A 27 -14.40 13.46 -4.03
CA ALA A 27 -13.85 13.00 -5.30
C ALA A 27 -14.95 12.90 -6.38
N LEU A 28 -16.09 12.29 -6.05
CA LEU A 28 -17.25 12.23 -6.95
C LEU A 28 -17.77 13.62 -7.35
N LYS A 29 -17.98 14.52 -6.37
CA LYS A 29 -18.48 15.88 -6.61
C LYS A 29 -17.54 16.70 -7.49
N ASN A 30 -16.24 16.57 -7.28
CA ASN A 30 -15.21 17.34 -7.98
C ASN A 30 -14.72 16.65 -9.26
N ARG A 31 -15.27 15.48 -9.62
CA ARG A 31 -14.84 14.66 -10.76
C ARG A 31 -13.35 14.28 -10.69
N CYS A 32 -12.87 14.00 -9.49
CA CYS A 32 -11.52 13.51 -9.23
C CYS A 32 -11.53 12.00 -8.94
N LEU A 33 -10.38 11.36 -9.06
CA LEU A 33 -10.20 9.97 -8.63
C LEU A 33 -10.01 9.92 -7.11
N PHE A 34 -10.78 9.08 -6.43
CA PHE A 34 -10.48 8.70 -5.06
C PHE A 34 -9.36 7.64 -5.07
N ILE A 35 -8.22 7.94 -4.43
CA ILE A 35 -7.11 7.01 -4.30
C ILE A 35 -7.28 6.27 -2.97
N SER A 36 -7.70 5.00 -3.03
CA SER A 36 -7.76 4.16 -1.83
C SER A 36 -6.33 3.90 -1.32
N PRO A 37 -6.08 3.97 0.00
CA PRO A 37 -4.74 3.68 0.54
C PRO A 37 -4.40 2.19 0.56
N TYR A 38 -5.34 1.27 0.31
CA TYR A 38 -5.10 -0.18 0.35
C TYR A 38 -6.02 -1.01 -0.55
N ASN A 39 -7.23 -0.55 -0.86
CA ASN A 39 -8.25 -1.29 -1.59
C ASN A 39 -8.30 -0.88 -3.07
N ASP A 40 -7.13 -0.86 -3.71
CA ASP A 40 -6.97 -0.58 -5.12
C ASP A 40 -5.89 -1.50 -5.68
N GLU A 41 -6.16 -2.12 -6.83
CA GLU A 41 -5.26 -3.09 -7.44
C GLU A 41 -3.87 -2.51 -7.74
N LYS A 42 -3.78 -1.26 -8.20
CA LYS A 42 -2.49 -0.62 -8.50
C LYS A 42 -1.71 -0.36 -7.23
N ILE A 43 -2.38 0.01 -6.14
CA ILE A 43 -1.75 0.16 -4.84
C ILE A 43 -1.20 -1.17 -4.35
N ILE A 44 -2.00 -2.24 -4.38
CA ILE A 44 -1.59 -3.58 -3.94
C ILE A 44 -0.39 -4.09 -4.76
N ARG A 45 -0.46 -3.99 -6.10
CA ARG A 45 0.64 -4.37 -6.99
C ARG A 45 1.89 -3.54 -6.72
N GLY A 46 1.74 -2.24 -6.51
CA GLY A 46 2.83 -1.34 -6.15
C GLY A 46 3.49 -1.72 -4.83
N GLN A 47 2.72 -2.07 -3.80
CA GLN A 47 3.30 -2.55 -2.53
C GLN A 47 4.07 -3.87 -2.71
N GLY A 48 3.62 -4.73 -3.64
CA GLY A 48 4.28 -5.99 -3.94
C GLY A 48 5.70 -5.84 -4.50
N THR A 49 6.07 -4.68 -5.07
CA THR A 49 7.44 -4.49 -5.59
C THR A 49 8.50 -4.56 -4.50
N ILE A 50 8.14 -4.25 -3.25
CA ILE A 50 9.03 -4.40 -2.09
C ILE A 50 9.54 -5.84 -1.98
N ALA A 51 8.68 -6.83 -2.19
CA ALA A 51 9.10 -8.24 -2.14
C ALA A 51 10.06 -8.60 -3.28
N LEU A 52 9.85 -8.02 -4.47
CA LEU A 52 10.75 -8.22 -5.62
C LEU A 52 12.12 -7.60 -5.36
N GLU A 53 12.16 -6.39 -4.80
CA GLU A 53 13.40 -5.71 -4.40
C GLU A 53 14.15 -6.48 -3.31
N VAL A 54 13.44 -7.00 -2.31
CA VAL A 54 14.04 -7.85 -1.27
C VAL A 54 14.60 -9.14 -1.88
N PHE A 55 13.88 -9.80 -2.78
CA PHE A 55 14.37 -11.02 -3.44
C PHE A 55 15.63 -10.74 -4.27
N ASP A 56 15.64 -9.65 -5.05
CA ASP A 56 16.82 -9.21 -5.81
C ASP A 56 18.03 -8.98 -4.88
N GLN A 57 17.83 -8.32 -3.75
CA GLN A 57 18.88 -8.12 -2.74
C GLN A 57 19.35 -9.45 -2.12
N LEU A 58 18.44 -10.37 -1.79
CA LEU A 58 18.80 -11.68 -1.24
C LEU A 58 19.61 -12.52 -2.23
N GLN A 59 19.27 -12.49 -3.50
CA GLN A 59 20.01 -13.21 -4.55
C GLN A 59 21.38 -12.57 -4.80
N ASN A 60 21.42 -11.24 -4.98
CA ASN A 60 22.63 -10.54 -5.42
C ASN A 60 23.64 -10.29 -4.28
N ILE A 61 23.17 -10.08 -3.04
CA ILE A 61 24.03 -9.75 -1.90
C ILE A 61 24.31 -11.00 -1.05
N TYR A 62 23.28 -11.81 -0.81
CA TYR A 62 23.33 -12.91 0.14
C TYR A 62 23.40 -14.30 -0.52
N GLN A 63 23.36 -14.37 -1.86
CA GLN A 63 23.41 -15.62 -2.64
C GLN A 63 22.31 -16.62 -2.22
N ILE A 64 21.16 -16.11 -1.78
CA ILE A 64 19.97 -16.93 -1.46
C ILE A 64 19.14 -17.08 -2.73
N GLU A 65 19.08 -18.29 -3.27
CA GLU A 65 18.45 -18.57 -4.58
C GLU A 65 16.92 -18.71 -4.54
N ASN A 66 16.34 -18.99 -3.36
CA ASN A 66 14.90 -19.12 -3.20
C ASN A 66 14.44 -18.80 -1.77
N LEU A 67 13.13 -18.62 -1.63
CA LEU A 67 12.49 -18.24 -0.36
C LEU A 67 11.89 -19.44 0.39
N ALA A 68 12.23 -20.69 0.03
CA ALA A 68 11.66 -21.87 0.65
C ALA A 68 12.02 -21.93 2.15
N GLY A 69 11.00 -22.08 2.99
CA GLY A 69 11.16 -22.07 4.45
C GLY A 69 11.40 -20.69 5.07
N SER A 70 11.33 -19.61 4.29
CA SER A 70 11.42 -18.24 4.82
C SER A 70 10.12 -17.83 5.55
N VAL A 71 10.27 -16.99 6.57
CA VAL A 71 9.14 -16.40 7.32
C VAL A 71 9.15 -14.90 7.10
N TRP A 72 8.02 -14.36 6.65
CA TRP A 72 7.82 -12.94 6.40
C TRP A 72 6.90 -12.35 7.46
N TYR A 73 7.36 -11.31 8.15
CA TYR A 73 6.56 -10.55 9.10
C TYR A 73 6.13 -9.24 8.44
N ILE A 74 4.83 -9.12 8.13
CA ILE A 74 4.27 -7.95 7.47
C ILE A 74 3.27 -7.25 8.42
N PRO A 75 3.39 -5.94 8.69
CA PRO A 75 2.40 -5.21 9.47
C PRO A 75 1.08 -5.13 8.69
N VAL A 76 -0.04 -5.29 9.40
CA VAL A 76 -1.37 -5.35 8.79
C VAL A 76 -2.28 -4.28 9.39
N SER A 77 -2.86 -3.46 8.51
CA SER A 77 -4.04 -2.64 8.79
C SER A 77 -5.10 -2.97 7.73
N GLY A 78 -5.28 -2.18 6.68
CA GLY A 78 -6.18 -2.47 5.56
C GLY A 78 -5.74 -3.61 4.62
N GLY A 79 -4.64 -4.30 4.90
CA GLY A 79 -4.22 -5.53 4.18
C GLY A 79 -3.49 -5.33 2.86
N GLY A 80 -3.47 -4.14 2.26
CA GLY A 80 -2.86 -3.91 0.94
C GLY A 80 -1.37 -4.30 0.83
N LEU A 81 -0.58 -4.01 1.86
CA LEU A 81 0.84 -4.38 1.93
C LEU A 81 1.02 -5.91 1.99
N LEU A 82 0.30 -6.58 2.91
CA LEU A 82 0.33 -8.03 3.04
C LEU A 82 -0.10 -8.71 1.74
N ALA A 83 -1.19 -8.24 1.13
CA ALA A 83 -1.68 -8.79 -0.13
C ALA A 83 -0.65 -8.64 -1.26
N GLY A 84 -0.04 -7.46 -1.38
CA GLY A 84 0.99 -7.20 -2.39
C GLY A 84 2.22 -8.09 -2.20
N ILE A 85 2.79 -8.12 -0.99
CA ILE A 85 3.97 -8.94 -0.66
C ILE A 85 3.66 -10.43 -0.85
N ALA A 86 2.55 -10.92 -0.30
CA ALA A 86 2.19 -12.34 -0.40
C ALA A 86 1.94 -12.76 -1.84
N SER A 87 1.34 -11.89 -2.67
CA SER A 87 1.17 -12.16 -4.09
C SER A 87 2.50 -12.28 -4.82
N ALA A 88 3.48 -11.43 -4.51
CA ALA A 88 4.79 -11.46 -5.16
C ALA A 88 5.63 -12.67 -4.70
N VAL A 89 5.58 -13.02 -3.41
CA VAL A 89 6.36 -14.15 -2.84
C VAL A 89 5.81 -15.52 -3.27
N ARG A 90 4.50 -15.63 -3.56
CA ARG A 90 3.87 -16.89 -3.95
C ARG A 90 4.05 -17.24 -5.44
N MET A 91 4.37 -16.26 -6.29
CA MET A 91 4.61 -16.45 -7.72
C MET A 91 5.91 -17.19 -7.99
#